data_AF-A0A359CHL5-F1
#
_entry.id   AF-A0A359CHL5-F1
#
_cell.length_a   1.000
_cell.length_b   1.000
_cell.length_c   1.000
_cell.angle_alpha   90.00
_cell.angle_beta   90.00
_cell.angle_gamma   90.00
#
_symmetry.space_group_name_H-M   'P 1'
#
loop_
_entity.id
_entity.type
_entity.pdbx_description
1 polymer ?
#
loop_
_entity_poly.entity_id
_entity_poly.type
_entity_poly.pdbx_seq_one_letter_code
_entity_poly.pdbx_strand_id
1 'polypeptide(L)'
;MIHEFVKLTSISVDDILGNKKDKRTSDLRHLYWKLLRDKENFSYPALARMNGRTSASIIHGIRKIEGYLQNGDKWTTEMWNRVKALEYGSETN
;
A
#
# COMPACT_ATOMS: atom_id res chain seq x y z
N MET A 1 -6.45 -9.38 -2.63
CA MET A 1 -5.28 -8.67 -2.07
C MET A 1 -5.60 -7.74 -0.90
N ILE A 2 -6.58 -6.83 -0.99
CA ILE A 2 -6.86 -5.88 0.11
C ILE A 2 -7.22 -6.58 1.44
N HIS A 3 -7.98 -7.67 1.40
CA HIS A 3 -8.36 -8.44 2.59
C HIS A 3 -7.16 -9.06 3.32
N GLU A 4 -6.19 -9.60 2.56
CA GLU A 4 -4.92 -10.09 3.13
C GLU A 4 -4.08 -8.95 3.71
N PHE A 5 -4.06 -7.80 3.04
CA PHE A 5 -3.35 -6.62 3.52
C PHE A 5 -3.90 -6.14 4.87
N VAL A 6 -5.23 -6.00 4.99
CA VAL A 6 -5.86 -5.53 6.24
C VAL A 6 -5.70 -6.54 7.37
N LYS A 7 -5.75 -7.84 7.08
CA LYS A 7 -5.49 -8.91 8.05
C LYS A 7 -4.05 -8.84 8.57
N LEU A 8 -3.07 -8.67 7.68
CA LEU A 8 -1.65 -8.59 8.03
C LEU A 8 -1.31 -7.36 8.89
N THR A 9 -1.93 -6.22 8.57
CA THR A 9 -1.55 -4.90 9.12
C THR A 9 -2.44 -4.42 10.26
N SER A 10 -3.55 -5.14 10.50
CA SER A 10 -4.56 -4.85 11.52
C SER A 10 -5.15 -3.43 11.38
N ILE A 11 -5.38 -3.00 10.14
CA ILE A 11 -6.02 -1.73 9.78
C ILE A 11 -7.32 -2.01 9.03
N SER A 12 -8.32 -1.13 9.09
CA SER A 12 -9.58 -1.36 8.37
C SER A 12 -9.44 -1.09 6.86
N VAL A 13 -10.34 -1.67 6.05
CA VAL A 13 -10.46 -1.34 4.62
C VAL A 13 -10.76 0.15 4.45
N ASP A 14 -11.62 0.70 5.31
CA ASP A 14 -12.01 2.11 5.28
C ASP A 14 -10.85 3.06 5.61
N ASP A 15 -9.91 2.66 6.46
CA ASP A 15 -8.71 3.45 6.71
C ASP A 15 -7.78 3.47 5.48
N ILE A 16 -7.67 2.35 4.77
CA ILE A 16 -6.85 2.24 3.55
C ILE A 16 -7.48 3.02 2.39
N LEU A 17 -8.76 2.82 2.12
CA LEU A 17 -9.45 3.48 1.02
C LEU A 17 -9.90 4.91 1.35
N GLY A 18 -10.10 5.21 2.64
CA GLY A 18 -10.57 6.50 3.12
C GLY A 18 -9.49 7.55 3.28
N ASN A 19 -9.84 8.63 3.98
CA ASN A 19 -9.06 9.88 4.04
C ASN A 19 -8.40 10.18 5.38
N LYS A 20 -8.39 9.22 6.31
CA LYS A 20 -7.69 9.38 7.59
C LYS A 20 -6.21 9.67 7.37
N LYS A 21 -5.70 10.73 8.03
CA LYS A 21 -4.37 11.31 7.78
C LYS A 21 -3.35 11.06 8.88
N ASP A 22 -3.62 10.16 9.82
CA ASP A 22 -2.59 9.78 10.78
C ASP A 22 -1.42 9.10 10.04
N LYS A 23 -0.22 9.20 10.63
CA LYS A 23 1.01 8.75 9.98
C LYS A 23 0.96 7.27 9.62
N ARG A 24 0.54 6.40 10.57
CA ARG A 24 0.52 4.95 10.38
C ARG A 24 -0.44 4.56 9.26
N THR A 25 -1.67 5.08 9.29
CA THR A 25 -2.67 4.81 8.25
C THR A 25 -2.20 5.29 6.88
N SER A 26 -1.61 6.49 6.82
CA SER A 26 -1.12 7.04 5.55
C SER A 26 0.03 6.21 4.98
N ASP A 27 0.98 5.81 5.81
CA ASP A 27 2.13 5.01 5.37
C ASP A 27 1.70 3.59 4.95
N LEU A 28 0.76 2.96 5.67
CA LEU A 28 0.17 1.68 5.25
C LEU A 28 -0.59 1.78 3.93
N ARG A 29 -1.37 2.84 3.73
CA ARG A 29 -2.05 3.09 2.45
C ARG A 29 -1.06 3.24 1.30
N HIS A 30 0.04 3.96 1.52
CA HIS A 30 1.08 4.13 0.51
C HIS A 30 1.83 2.81 0.22
N LEU A 31 2.09 1.99 1.24
CA LEU A 31 2.63 0.64 1.08
C LEU A 31 1.69 -0.25 0.26
N TYR A 32 0.38 -0.15 0.47
CA TYR A 32 -0.62 -0.87 -0.33
C TYR A 32 -0.60 -0.43 -1.80
N TRP A 33 -0.50 0.87 -2.08
CA TRP A 33 -0.35 1.35 -3.46
C TRP A 33 0.94 0.82 -4.10
N LYS A 34 2.05 0.84 -3.38
CA LYS A 34 3.31 0.26 -3.85
C LYS A 34 3.17 -1.23 -4.14
N LEU A 35 2.51 -2.00 -3.27
CA LEU A 35 2.25 -3.43 -3.50
C LEU A 35 1.50 -3.66 -4.82
N LEU A 36 0.41 -2.93 -5.04
CA LEU A 36 -0.39 -3.03 -6.28
C LEU A 36 0.40 -2.59 -7.51
N ARG A 37 1.33 -1.63 -7.38
CA ARG A 37 2.25 -1.27 -8.47
C ARG A 37 3.21 -2.39 -8.80
N ASP A 38 3.88 -2.92 -7.80
CA ASP A 38 5.01 -3.82 -7.97
C ASP A 38 4.55 -5.23 -8.38
N LYS A 39 3.41 -5.70 -7.85
CA LYS A 39 2.89 -7.04 -8.14
C LYS A 39 1.89 -7.10 -9.28
N GLU A 40 0.99 -6.13 -9.33
CA GLU A 40 -0.19 -6.20 -10.21
C GLU A 40 -0.11 -5.20 -11.37
N ASN A 41 1.00 -4.45 -11.49
CA ASN A 41 1.26 -3.48 -12.56
C ASN A 41 0.16 -2.41 -12.74
N PHE A 42 -0.58 -2.06 -11.67
CA PHE A 42 -1.61 -1.02 -11.77
C PHE A 42 -1.02 0.32 -12.23
N SER A 43 -1.70 1.02 -13.12
CA SER A 43 -1.28 2.39 -13.49
C SER A 43 -1.61 3.40 -12.38
N TYR A 44 -0.89 4.52 -12.31
CA TYR A 44 -1.22 5.60 -11.35
C TYR A 44 -2.67 6.09 -11.49
N PRO A 45 -3.21 6.29 -12.71
CA PRO A 45 -4.62 6.64 -12.88
C PRO A 45 -5.60 5.57 -12.38
N ALA A 46 -5.27 4.28 -12.53
CA ALA A 46 -6.12 3.21 -12.02
C ALA A 46 -6.17 3.22 -10.48
N LEU A 47 -5.01 3.33 -9.83
CA LEU A 47 -4.93 3.47 -8.37
C LEU A 47 -5.68 4.71 -7.88
N ALA A 48 -5.54 5.84 -8.58
CA ALA A 48 -6.22 7.09 -8.28
C ALA A 48 -7.75 6.91 -8.29
N ARG A 49 -8.31 6.29 -9.34
CA ARG A 49 -9.75 5.98 -9.43
C ARG A 49 -10.22 5.06 -8.31
N MET A 50 -9.52 3.96 -8.06
CA MET A 50 -9.90 2.98 -7.02
C MET A 50 -9.88 3.56 -5.60
N ASN A 51 -9.05 4.58 -5.36
CA ASN A 51 -8.86 5.16 -4.03
C ASN A 51 -9.50 6.54 -3.88
N GLY A 52 -10.27 7.02 -4.88
CA GLY A 52 -10.87 8.36 -4.85
C GLY A 52 -9.85 9.49 -4.71
N ARG A 53 -8.69 9.37 -5.38
CA ARG A 53 -7.54 10.28 -5.26
C ARG A 53 -7.08 10.78 -6.62
N THR A 54 -6.15 11.74 -6.60
CA THR A 54 -5.44 12.17 -7.82
C THR A 54 -4.22 11.29 -8.07
N SER A 55 -3.82 11.12 -9.34
CA SER A 55 -2.57 10.43 -9.70
C SER A 55 -1.35 11.05 -9.02
N ALA A 56 -1.33 12.39 -8.86
CA ALA A 56 -0.27 13.10 -8.17
C ALA A 56 -0.16 12.67 -6.70
N SER A 57 -1.29 12.51 -6.00
CA SER A 57 -1.31 12.01 -4.61
C SER A 57 -0.79 10.57 -4.51
N ILE A 58 -1.14 9.70 -5.47
CA ILE A 58 -0.63 8.32 -5.52
C ILE A 58 0.89 8.31 -5.73
N ILE A 59 1.39 9.07 -6.73
CA ILE A 59 2.82 9.18 -7.03
C ILE A 59 3.59 9.69 -5.81
N HIS A 60 3.09 10.74 -5.17
CA HIS A 60 3.71 11.30 -3.97
C HIS A 60 3.77 10.27 -2.84
N GLY A 61 2.69 9.55 -2.56
CA GLY A 61 2.64 8.54 -1.51
C GLY A 61 3.62 7.39 -1.74
N ILE A 62 3.69 6.87 -2.97
CA ILE A 62 4.64 5.81 -3.32
C ILE A 62 6.07 6.29 -3.19
N ARG A 63 6.42 7.45 -3.77
CA ARG A 63 7.78 8.02 -3.66
C ARG A 63 8.20 8.26 -2.21
N LYS A 64 7.27 8.67 -1.35
CA LYS A 64 7.52 8.84 0.08
C LYS A 64 7.93 7.52 0.74
N ILE A 65 7.20 6.44 0.50
CA ILE A 65 7.53 5.11 1.03
C ILE A 65 8.81 4.56 0.43
N GLU A 66 9.05 4.78 -0.86
CA GLU A 66 10.31 4.38 -1.50
C GLU A 66 11.51 5.11 -0.88
N GLY A 67 11.36 6.41 -0.58
CA GLY A 67 12.38 7.15 0.17
C GLY A 67 12.63 6.58 1.57
N TYR A 68 11.58 6.17 2.30
CA TYR A 68 11.74 5.50 3.60
C TYR A 68 12.47 4.16 3.48
N LEU A 69 12.15 3.36 2.46
CA LEU A 69 12.82 2.08 2.19
C LEU A 69 14.29 2.29 1.81
N GLN A 70 14.58 3.27 0.95
CA GLN A 70 15.94 3.62 0.54
C GLN A 70 16.80 4.09 1.72
N ASN A 71 16.21 4.83 2.65
CA ASN A 71 16.90 5.33 3.84
C ASN A 71 16.99 4.27 4.97
N GLY A 72 16.47 3.07 4.76
CA GLY A 72 16.50 2.00 5.76
C GLY A 72 15.62 2.27 6.98
N ASP A 73 14.51 3.02 6.82
CA ASP A 73 13.54 3.21 7.89
C ASP A 73 13.08 1.84 8.40
N LYS A 74 13.38 1.55 9.67
CA LYS A 74 13.24 0.20 10.23
C LYS A 74 11.80 -0.30 10.14
N TRP A 75 10.85 0.51 10.58
CA TRP A 75 9.44 0.13 10.58
C TRP A 75 8.92 -0.08 9.15
N THR A 76 9.24 0.81 8.22
CA THR A 76 8.77 0.70 6.83
C THR A 76 9.39 -0.51 6.15
N THR A 77 10.67 -0.81 6.40
CA THR A 77 11.37 -1.96 5.82
C THR A 77 10.82 -3.28 6.34
N GLU A 78 10.64 -3.41 7.66
CA GLU A 78 10.02 -4.59 8.27
C GLU A 78 8.60 -4.80 7.77
N MET A 79 7.80 -3.73 7.70
CA MET A 79 6.43 -3.81 7.19
C MET A 79 6.39 -4.19 5.71
N TRP A 80 7.25 -3.60 4.89
CA TRP A 80 7.33 -3.92 3.46
C TRP A 80 7.73 -5.38 3.22
N ASN A 81 8.68 -5.92 4.00
CA ASN A 81 9.06 -7.32 3.90
C ASN A 81 7.88 -8.27 4.16
N ARG A 82 6.97 -7.90 5.07
CA ARG A 82 5.74 -8.66 5.33
C ARG A 82 4.71 -8.47 4.23
N VAL A 83 4.47 -7.23 3.80
CA VAL A 83 3.46 -6.87 2.80
C VAL A 83 3.79 -7.42 1.42
N LYS A 84 5.06 -7.37 0.99
CA LYS A 84 5.48 -7.83 -0.34
C LYS A 84 5.42 -9.35 -0.50
N ALA A 85 5.35 -10.10 0.61
CA ALA A 85 5.15 -11.55 0.60
C ALA A 85 3.69 -11.96 0.38
N LEU A 86 2.74 -11.01 0.37
CA LEU A 86 1.34 -11.31 0.05
C LEU A 86 1.23 -11.71 -1.41
N GLU A 87 0.89 -12.96 -1.68
CA GLU A 87 0.50 -13.41 -3.02
C GLU A 87 -0.99 -13.18 -3.25
N TYR A 88 -1.39 -12.97 -4.50
CA TYR A 88 -2.80 -13.09 -4.86
C TYR A 88 -3.22 -14.53 -4.57
N GLY A 89 -4.39 -14.74 -3.96
CA GLY A 89 -4.84 -16.06 -3.53
C GLY A 89 -4.67 -17.07 -4.66
N SER A 90 -3.70 -17.97 -4.53
CA SER A 90 -3.83 -19.29 -5.09
C SER A 90 -4.95 -19.92 -4.29
N GLU A 91 -6.17 -19.82 -4.83
CA GLU A 91 -7.15 -20.88 -4.63
C GLU A 91 -6.45 -22.16 -5.08
N THR A 92 -5.85 -22.89 -4.14
CA THR A 92 -5.67 -24.32 -4.30
C THR A 92 -7.08 -24.90 -4.30
N ASN A 93 -7.61 -25.13 -5.50
CA ASN A 93 -8.53 -26.20 -5.80
C ASN A 93 -8.14 -26.81 -7.13
#